data_AF-A0A382GZY0-F1
#
_entry.id   AF-A0A382GZY0-F1
#
_cell.length_a   1.000
_cell.length_b   1.000
_cell.length_c   1.000
_cell.angle_alpha   90.00
_cell.angle_beta   90.00
_cell.angle_gamma   90.00
#
_symmetry.space_group_name_H-M   'P 1'
#
loop_
_entity.id
_entity.type
_entity.pdbx_description
1 polymer ?
#
loop_
_entity_poly.entity_id
_entity_poly.type
_entity_poly.pdbx_seq_one_letter_code
_entity_poly.pdbx_strand_id
1 'polypeptide(L)'
;HEIRTEIEQMNQNSGVVDSELEEVKKTVHQINEQKKTTDKKIVGVDSELKSVLDHQSEVATKKSDIDNKIQVLKDKLHDEMVSKSQAESQQKNIHNKLHDNVNKQRSVIDELTKLKQFTHKLSKISSSRQSTSSEIKLEISKLSKQRAKTENDIAELELILERSSNAANRYNEKIKLVKGVMHEDYTISQLRGDASKLGIDGLVYELLSWNKQYERAILAVSSDWLKAMVVPDFETLVSLSQVARDKNLPKLKIIPLNAIPEFHMKMPQTSDLLGILSNYIICDKRYQPIARFLFGNVILTRTRQAARKLSSTGYRAVSIDGEFFESNTSAVIIDINSKISKLTKIISQSSSVEGLFQSITLLRKYIQKKKSKIKKIGQSEHYYMNQLQTSETETATASSSNSNLKSNIQSTSNLYDKLSGRILELEQQKDRSAIKLVQISSSIESLEQRIKLVRENYSDIEQKRVANEITLLNDKKSLFI
;
A
#
# COMPACT_ATOMS: atom_id res chain seq x y z
N HIS A 1 -79.56 73.17 -155.52
CA HIS A 1 -79.90 71.84 -154.98
C HIS A 1 -78.84 71.39 -153.97
N GLU A 2 -78.42 72.21 -153.01
CA GLU A 2 -77.39 71.77 -152.02
C GLU A 2 -77.36 72.59 -150.71
N ILE A 3 -77.73 73.88 -150.73
CA ILE A 3 -77.64 74.73 -149.51
C ILE A 3 -78.84 74.58 -148.55
N ARG A 4 -80.00 74.07 -149.03
CA ARG A 4 -81.19 73.93 -148.16
C ARG A 4 -81.13 72.70 -147.25
N THR A 5 -80.40 71.66 -147.67
CA THR A 5 -80.28 70.39 -146.95
C THR A 5 -79.29 70.48 -145.78
N GLU A 6 -78.29 71.37 -145.81
CA GLU A 6 -77.34 71.58 -144.69
C GLU A 6 -77.96 72.32 -143.50
N ILE A 7 -78.92 73.23 -143.73
CA ILE A 7 -79.54 74.01 -142.65
C ILE A 7 -80.54 73.16 -141.84
N GLU A 8 -81.22 72.20 -142.46
CA GLU A 8 -82.09 71.24 -141.74
C GLU A 8 -81.27 70.25 -140.88
N GLN A 9 -80.04 69.92 -141.29
CA GLN A 9 -79.17 69.00 -140.54
C GLN A 9 -78.46 69.69 -139.35
N MET A 10 -78.20 71.01 -139.41
CA MET A 10 -77.67 71.77 -138.27
C MET A 10 -78.71 72.01 -137.17
N ASN A 11 -79.99 72.21 -137.51
CA ASN A 11 -81.04 72.42 -136.50
C ASN A 11 -81.42 71.14 -135.74
N GLN A 12 -81.27 69.95 -136.34
CA GLN A 12 -81.43 68.69 -135.61
C GLN A 12 -80.26 68.39 -134.67
N ASN A 13 -79.03 68.82 -135.01
CA ASN A 13 -77.86 68.60 -134.14
C ASN A 13 -77.79 69.55 -132.93
N SER A 14 -78.41 70.75 -133.00
CA SER A 14 -78.47 71.66 -131.84
C SER A 14 -79.40 71.14 -130.73
N GLY A 15 -80.47 70.41 -131.07
CA GLY A 15 -81.43 69.89 -130.08
C GLY A 15 -80.93 68.68 -129.29
N VAL A 16 -80.00 67.89 -129.86
CA VAL A 16 -79.43 66.71 -129.19
C VAL A 16 -78.36 67.10 -128.16
N VAL A 17 -77.56 68.13 -128.46
CA VAL A 17 -76.51 68.62 -127.54
C VAL A 17 -77.11 69.27 -126.29
N ASP A 18 -78.26 69.94 -126.39
CA ASP A 18 -78.96 70.50 -125.22
C ASP A 18 -79.56 69.41 -124.31
N SER A 19 -79.97 68.26 -124.87
CA SER A 19 -80.45 67.11 -124.10
C SER A 19 -79.31 66.40 -123.34
N GLU A 20 -78.15 66.23 -123.98
CA GLU A 20 -76.97 65.61 -123.34
C GLU A 20 -76.38 66.51 -122.24
N LEU A 21 -76.43 67.84 -122.40
CA LEU A 21 -75.92 68.79 -121.39
C LEU A 21 -76.76 68.79 -120.11
N GLU A 22 -78.09 68.63 -120.21
CA GLU A 22 -78.95 68.48 -119.04
C GLU A 22 -78.78 67.13 -118.34
N GLU A 23 -78.49 66.06 -119.07
CA GLU A 23 -78.18 64.75 -118.47
C GLU A 23 -76.83 64.74 -117.74
N VAL A 24 -75.83 65.46 -118.27
CA VAL A 24 -74.54 65.69 -117.61
C VAL A 24 -74.69 66.57 -116.37
N LYS A 25 -75.51 67.63 -116.40
CA LYS A 25 -75.81 68.42 -115.18
C LYS A 25 -76.51 67.59 -114.10
N LYS A 26 -77.42 66.70 -114.49
CA LYS A 26 -78.15 65.83 -113.56
C LYS A 26 -77.23 64.78 -112.91
N THR A 27 -76.32 64.19 -113.69
CA THR A 27 -75.29 63.27 -113.17
C THR A 27 -74.25 63.97 -112.31
N VAL A 28 -73.82 65.18 -112.67
CA VAL A 28 -72.93 66.00 -111.82
C VAL A 28 -73.62 66.37 -110.50
N HIS A 29 -74.91 66.70 -110.51
CA HIS A 29 -75.65 67.00 -109.29
C HIS A 29 -75.80 65.75 -108.39
N GLN A 30 -76.05 64.58 -108.99
CA GLN A 30 -76.10 63.30 -108.27
C GLN A 30 -74.74 62.90 -107.68
N ILE A 31 -73.63 63.08 -108.42
CA ILE A 31 -72.28 62.80 -107.92
C ILE A 31 -71.91 63.76 -106.78
N ASN A 32 -72.33 65.03 -106.84
CA ASN A 32 -72.06 65.99 -105.76
C ASN A 32 -72.89 65.71 -104.50
N GLU A 33 -74.15 65.27 -104.64
CA GLU A 33 -74.98 64.79 -103.53
C GLU A 33 -74.40 63.50 -102.92
N GLN A 34 -73.93 62.56 -103.75
CA GLN A 34 -73.21 61.35 -103.30
C GLN A 34 -71.90 61.70 -102.60
N LYS A 35 -71.12 62.66 -103.12
CA LYS A 35 -69.90 63.14 -102.47
C LYS A 35 -70.20 63.79 -101.12
N LYS A 36 -71.22 64.65 -101.03
CA LYS A 36 -71.65 65.25 -99.74
C LYS A 36 -72.12 64.19 -98.73
N THR A 37 -72.81 63.15 -99.18
CA THR A 37 -73.25 62.06 -98.30
C THR A 37 -72.10 61.15 -97.88
N THR A 38 -71.13 60.88 -98.76
CA THR A 38 -69.90 60.14 -98.43
C THR A 38 -68.98 60.96 -97.51
N ASP A 39 -68.78 62.25 -97.76
CA ASP A 39 -68.02 63.15 -96.88
C ASP A 39 -68.64 63.23 -95.48
N LYS A 40 -69.98 63.31 -95.38
CA LYS A 40 -70.67 63.25 -94.08
C LYS A 40 -70.47 61.90 -93.38
N LYS A 41 -70.44 60.78 -94.12
CA LYS A 41 -70.16 59.44 -93.56
C LYS A 41 -68.71 59.34 -93.08
N ILE A 42 -67.75 59.89 -93.82
CA ILE A 42 -66.33 59.92 -93.44
C ILE A 42 -66.13 60.75 -92.17
N VAL A 43 -66.73 61.96 -92.09
CA VAL A 43 -66.66 62.79 -90.88
C VAL A 43 -67.34 62.09 -89.68
N GLY A 44 -68.43 61.37 -89.90
CA GLY A 44 -69.07 60.53 -88.89
C GLY A 44 -68.15 59.42 -88.37
N VAL A 45 -67.55 58.64 -89.28
CA VAL A 45 -66.58 57.58 -88.95
C VAL A 45 -65.34 58.15 -88.27
N ASP A 46 -64.84 59.33 -88.66
CA ASP A 46 -63.70 59.99 -88.01
C ASP A 46 -64.04 60.47 -86.59
N SER A 47 -65.26 60.93 -86.36
CA SER A 47 -65.71 61.30 -85.01
C SER A 47 -65.87 60.08 -84.09
N GLU A 48 -66.39 58.97 -84.62
CA GLU A 48 -66.47 57.68 -83.91
C GLU A 48 -65.05 57.14 -83.63
N LEU A 49 -64.16 57.15 -84.62
CA LEU A 49 -62.78 56.70 -84.49
C LEU A 49 -62.03 57.52 -83.43
N LYS A 50 -62.20 58.85 -83.42
CA LYS A 50 -61.60 59.71 -82.40
C LYS A 50 -62.11 59.37 -81.00
N SER A 51 -63.42 59.16 -80.83
CA SER A 51 -63.99 58.75 -79.54
C SER A 51 -63.46 57.39 -79.07
N VAL A 52 -63.27 56.44 -80.00
CA VAL A 52 -62.72 55.11 -79.69
C VAL A 52 -61.22 55.17 -79.39
N LEU A 53 -60.46 56.05 -80.06
CA LEU A 53 -59.04 56.31 -79.77
C LEU A 53 -58.84 56.98 -78.41
N ASP A 54 -59.68 57.95 -78.04
CA ASP A 54 -59.67 58.58 -76.72
C ASP A 54 -60.00 57.52 -75.64
N HIS A 55 -61.00 56.67 -75.88
CA HIS A 55 -61.31 55.54 -75.01
C HIS A 55 -60.18 54.51 -74.92
N GLN A 56 -59.48 54.23 -76.02
CA GLN A 56 -58.30 53.37 -76.05
C GLN A 56 -57.17 53.95 -75.17
N SER A 57 -56.96 55.27 -75.20
CA SER A 57 -55.97 55.95 -74.37
C SER A 57 -56.31 55.84 -72.87
N GLU A 58 -57.58 56.01 -72.51
CA GLU A 58 -58.04 55.81 -71.13
C GLU A 58 -57.90 54.36 -70.65
N VAL A 59 -58.19 53.39 -71.52
CA VAL A 59 -58.01 51.96 -71.20
C VAL A 59 -56.52 51.61 -71.12
N ALA A 60 -55.67 52.19 -71.97
CA ALA A 60 -54.22 51.98 -71.95
C ALA A 60 -53.56 52.60 -70.70
N THR A 61 -53.99 53.77 -70.25
CA THR A 61 -53.49 54.39 -69.00
C THR A 61 -53.91 53.58 -67.78
N LYS A 62 -55.18 53.13 -67.70
CA LYS A 62 -55.64 52.20 -66.66
C LYS A 62 -54.86 50.88 -66.67
N LYS A 63 -54.54 50.34 -67.86
CA LYS A 63 -53.67 49.16 -67.97
C LYS A 63 -52.29 49.44 -67.40
N SER A 64 -51.66 50.53 -67.78
CA SER A 64 -50.31 50.88 -67.32
C SER A 64 -50.27 51.04 -65.79
N ASP A 65 -51.28 51.66 -65.20
CA ASP A 65 -51.39 51.78 -63.74
C ASP A 65 -51.55 50.43 -63.03
N ILE A 66 -52.32 49.52 -63.62
CA ILE A 66 -52.54 48.18 -63.08
C ILE A 66 -51.30 47.30 -63.27
N ASP A 67 -50.64 47.36 -64.43
CA ASP A 67 -49.38 46.68 -64.70
C ASP A 67 -48.28 47.18 -63.75
N ASN A 68 -48.22 48.49 -63.47
CA ASN A 68 -47.33 49.06 -62.45
C ASN A 68 -47.66 48.53 -61.04
N LYS A 69 -48.94 48.44 -60.67
CA LYS A 69 -49.35 47.84 -59.38
C LYS A 69 -48.99 46.36 -59.30
N ILE A 70 -49.18 45.59 -60.37
CA ILE A 70 -48.78 44.19 -60.46
C ILE A 70 -47.26 44.08 -60.35
N GLN A 71 -46.51 44.96 -60.99
CA GLN A 71 -45.05 44.97 -60.95
C GLN A 71 -44.55 45.24 -59.52
N VAL A 72 -45.08 46.27 -58.85
CA VAL A 72 -44.74 46.56 -57.44
C VAL A 72 -45.09 45.39 -56.51
N LEU A 73 -46.22 44.71 -56.75
CA LEU A 73 -46.59 43.52 -55.97
C LEU A 73 -45.68 42.33 -56.28
N LYS A 74 -45.24 42.16 -57.53
CA LYS A 74 -44.28 41.13 -57.92
C LYS A 74 -42.89 41.38 -57.34
N ASP A 75 -42.43 42.62 -57.30
CA ASP A 75 -41.15 42.98 -56.71
C ASP A 75 -41.17 42.71 -55.20
N LYS A 76 -42.26 43.09 -54.51
CA LYS A 76 -42.48 42.74 -53.09
C LYS A 76 -42.56 41.23 -52.87
N LEU A 77 -43.23 40.49 -53.76
CA LEU A 77 -43.28 39.03 -53.69
C LEU A 77 -41.88 38.42 -53.87
N HIS A 78 -41.08 38.98 -54.78
CA HIS A 78 -39.71 38.54 -55.01
C HIS A 78 -38.83 38.77 -53.78
N ASP A 79 -38.88 39.96 -53.18
CA ASP A 79 -38.16 40.28 -51.94
C ASP A 79 -38.54 39.34 -50.78
N GLU A 80 -39.83 39.04 -50.66
CA GLU A 80 -40.34 38.14 -49.62
C GLU A 80 -39.95 36.68 -49.90
N MET A 81 -39.92 36.25 -51.16
CA MET A 81 -39.39 34.93 -51.59
C MET A 81 -37.89 34.79 -51.32
N VAL A 82 -37.11 35.84 -51.56
CA VAL A 82 -35.67 35.88 -51.21
C VAL A 82 -35.52 35.77 -49.69
N SER A 83 -36.32 36.52 -48.93
CA SER A 83 -36.33 36.47 -47.46
C SER A 83 -36.71 35.08 -46.94
N LYS A 84 -37.66 34.40 -47.57
CA LYS A 84 -38.01 33.00 -47.27
C LYS A 84 -36.83 32.05 -47.48
N SER A 85 -36.18 32.12 -48.65
CA SER A 85 -35.02 31.28 -48.97
C SER A 85 -33.86 31.50 -47.98
N GLN A 86 -33.61 32.76 -47.60
CA GLN A 86 -32.61 33.10 -46.58
C GLN A 86 -32.99 32.51 -45.20
N ALA A 87 -34.26 32.62 -44.79
CA ALA A 87 -34.74 32.07 -43.53
C ALA A 87 -34.68 30.53 -43.49
N GLU A 88 -35.03 29.84 -44.59
CA GLU A 88 -34.90 28.39 -44.74
C GLU A 88 -33.44 27.93 -44.66
N SER A 89 -32.53 28.66 -45.32
CA SER A 89 -31.09 28.40 -45.23
C SER A 89 -30.56 28.57 -43.80
N GLN A 90 -30.96 29.64 -43.11
CA GLN A 90 -30.61 29.85 -41.71
C GLN A 90 -31.17 28.74 -40.80
N GLN A 91 -32.41 28.31 -41.02
CA GLN A 91 -33.01 27.22 -40.25
C GLN A 91 -32.25 25.90 -40.45
N LYS A 92 -31.87 25.58 -41.70
CA LYS A 92 -31.03 24.41 -42.00
C LYS A 92 -29.66 24.48 -41.32
N ASN A 93 -29.05 25.66 -41.30
CA ASN A 93 -27.78 25.89 -40.61
C ASN A 93 -27.91 25.69 -39.09
N ILE A 94 -28.96 26.24 -38.48
CA ILE A 94 -29.27 26.03 -37.06
C ILE A 94 -29.48 24.54 -36.78
N HIS A 95 -30.25 23.84 -37.60
CA HIS A 95 -30.50 22.41 -37.43
C HIS A 95 -29.20 21.58 -37.46
N ASN A 96 -28.33 21.82 -38.44
CA ASN A 96 -27.04 21.14 -38.53
C ASN A 96 -26.16 21.42 -37.30
N LYS A 97 -26.07 22.68 -36.86
CA LYS A 97 -25.34 23.05 -35.64
C LYS A 97 -25.91 22.38 -34.40
N LEU A 98 -27.23 22.28 -34.29
CA LEU A 98 -27.91 21.64 -33.16
C LEU A 98 -27.59 20.15 -33.14
N HIS A 99 -27.69 19.48 -34.29
CA HIS A 99 -27.32 18.08 -34.45
C HIS A 99 -25.85 17.81 -34.05
N ASP A 100 -24.92 18.63 -34.53
CA ASP A 100 -23.50 18.50 -34.19
C ASP A 100 -23.23 18.71 -32.70
N ASN A 101 -23.86 19.70 -32.07
CA ASN A 101 -23.68 19.95 -30.64
C ASN A 101 -24.30 18.85 -29.78
N VAL A 102 -25.46 18.31 -30.16
CA VAL A 102 -26.09 17.16 -29.46
C VAL A 102 -25.21 15.91 -29.57
N ASN A 103 -24.65 15.63 -30.75
CA ASN A 103 -23.74 14.50 -30.94
C ASN A 103 -22.46 14.67 -30.09
N LYS A 104 -21.87 15.87 -30.06
CA LYS A 104 -20.74 16.19 -29.18
C LYS A 104 -21.11 16.02 -27.71
N GLN A 105 -22.26 16.51 -27.29
CA GLN A 105 -22.72 16.38 -25.90
C GLN A 105 -22.89 14.90 -25.51
N ARG A 106 -23.44 14.06 -26.39
CA ARG A 106 -23.54 12.60 -26.15
C ARG A 106 -22.16 11.97 -25.97
N SER A 107 -21.19 12.30 -26.84
CA SER A 107 -19.81 11.83 -26.69
C SER A 107 -19.17 12.24 -25.36
N VAL A 108 -19.46 13.46 -24.89
CA VAL A 108 -18.95 14.00 -23.61
C VAL A 108 -19.58 13.30 -22.42
N ILE A 109 -20.87 12.95 -22.48
CA ILE A 109 -21.54 12.13 -21.47
C ILE A 109 -20.88 10.75 -21.38
N ASP A 110 -20.62 10.11 -22.53
CA ASP A 110 -19.96 8.79 -22.57
C ASP A 110 -18.54 8.86 -21.99
N GLU A 111 -17.80 9.94 -22.22
CA GLU A 111 -16.49 10.15 -21.60
C GLU A 111 -16.60 10.35 -20.08
N LEU A 112 -17.54 11.18 -19.62
CA LEU A 112 -17.79 11.40 -18.18
C LEU A 112 -18.15 10.10 -17.44
N THR A 113 -18.98 9.25 -18.04
CA THR A 113 -19.34 7.96 -17.44
C THR A 113 -18.13 7.05 -17.31
N LYS A 114 -17.28 6.96 -18.35
CA LYS A 114 -16.01 6.20 -18.30
C LYS A 114 -15.06 6.74 -17.23
N LEU A 115 -14.86 8.06 -17.16
CA LEU A 115 -13.99 8.69 -16.16
C LEU A 115 -14.49 8.44 -14.72
N LYS A 116 -15.81 8.52 -14.49
CA LYS A 116 -16.41 8.19 -13.18
C LYS A 116 -16.22 6.72 -12.81
N GLN A 117 -16.37 5.80 -13.76
CA GLN A 117 -16.11 4.37 -13.53
C GLN A 117 -14.64 4.09 -13.20
N PHE A 118 -13.70 4.74 -13.89
CA PHE A 118 -12.27 4.60 -13.56
C PHE A 118 -11.95 5.15 -12.17
N THR A 119 -12.54 6.29 -11.79
CA THR A 119 -12.41 6.87 -10.45
C THR A 119 -12.85 5.89 -9.37
N HIS A 120 -14.01 5.24 -9.55
CA HIS A 120 -14.52 4.24 -8.60
C HIS A 120 -13.63 2.99 -8.52
N LYS A 121 -13.10 2.50 -9.64
CA LYS A 121 -12.17 1.36 -9.64
C LYS A 121 -10.88 1.71 -8.89
N LEU A 122 -10.33 2.90 -9.14
CA LEU A 122 -9.09 3.36 -8.54
C LEU A 122 -9.23 3.61 -7.03
N SER A 123 -10.36 4.16 -6.58
CA SER A 123 -10.63 4.36 -5.14
C SER A 123 -10.76 3.03 -4.38
N LYS A 124 -11.38 2.01 -4.99
CA LYS A 124 -11.45 0.66 -4.42
C LYS A 124 -10.07 0.01 -4.29
N ILE A 125 -9.20 0.18 -5.29
CA ILE A 125 -7.81 -0.31 -5.22
C ILE A 125 -7.05 0.43 -4.13
N SER A 126 -7.14 1.76 -4.08
CA SER A 126 -6.44 2.59 -3.09
C SER A 126 -6.83 2.25 -1.66
N SER A 127 -8.12 2.14 -1.36
CA SER A 127 -8.62 1.75 -0.03
C SER A 127 -8.15 0.35 0.39
N SER A 128 -8.19 -0.62 -0.52
CA SER A 128 -7.65 -1.97 -0.29
C SER A 128 -6.14 -1.96 -0.02
N ARG A 129 -5.36 -1.18 -0.77
CA ARG A 129 -3.92 -1.04 -0.54
C ARG A 129 -3.61 -0.36 0.79
N GLN A 130 -4.43 0.59 1.20
CA GLN A 130 -4.26 1.30 2.47
C GLN A 130 -4.57 0.40 3.68
N SER A 131 -5.57 -0.49 3.58
CA SER A 131 -5.79 -1.52 4.61
C SER A 131 -4.64 -2.52 4.67
N THR A 132 -4.15 -3.02 3.52
CA THR A 132 -3.00 -3.95 3.52
C THR A 132 -1.73 -3.29 4.07
N SER A 133 -1.48 -2.02 3.75
CA SER A 133 -0.35 -1.26 4.33
C SER A 133 -0.44 -1.16 5.85
N SER A 134 -1.65 -0.92 6.38
CA SER A 134 -1.89 -0.84 7.82
C SER A 134 -1.65 -2.20 8.51
N GLU A 135 -2.09 -3.30 7.90
CA GLU A 135 -1.83 -4.66 8.38
C GLU A 135 -0.34 -5.00 8.39
N ILE A 136 0.38 -4.65 7.32
CA ILE A 136 1.83 -4.85 7.22
C ILE A 136 2.56 -4.05 8.32
N LYS A 137 2.16 -2.79 8.57
CA LYS A 137 2.74 -1.98 9.66
C LYS A 137 2.53 -2.61 11.03
N LEU A 138 1.34 -3.17 11.28
CA LEU A 138 1.06 -3.91 12.53
C LEU A 138 1.96 -5.14 12.66
N GLU A 139 2.16 -5.89 11.59
CA GLU A 139 2.99 -7.10 11.62
C GLU A 139 4.47 -6.78 11.82
N ILE A 140 5.00 -5.72 11.17
CA ILE A 140 6.35 -5.21 11.44
C ILE A 140 6.50 -4.81 12.91
N SER A 141 5.52 -4.11 13.48
CA SER A 141 5.55 -3.72 14.89
C SER A 141 5.60 -4.92 15.85
N LYS A 142 4.84 -5.99 15.55
CA LYS A 142 4.88 -7.23 16.34
C LYS A 142 6.25 -7.90 16.24
N LEU A 143 6.81 -8.02 15.04
CA LEU A 143 8.12 -8.63 14.83
C LEU A 143 9.22 -7.86 15.55
N SER A 144 9.19 -6.52 15.49
CA SER A 144 10.13 -5.64 16.19
C SER A 144 10.08 -5.83 17.70
N LYS A 145 8.88 -5.89 18.29
CA LYS A 145 8.70 -6.18 19.73
C LYS A 145 9.25 -7.57 20.10
N GLN A 146 8.98 -8.59 19.29
CA GLN A 146 9.51 -9.94 19.52
C GLN A 146 11.03 -9.99 19.43
N ARG A 147 11.60 -9.25 18.48
CA ARG A 147 13.05 -9.13 18.29
C ARG A 147 13.70 -8.47 19.50
N ALA A 148 13.23 -7.30 19.93
CA ALA A 148 13.76 -6.58 21.08
C ALA A 148 13.73 -7.44 22.36
N LYS A 149 12.62 -8.16 22.61
CA LYS A 149 12.52 -9.10 23.74
C LYS A 149 13.58 -10.20 23.65
N THR A 150 13.75 -10.79 22.46
CA THR A 150 14.72 -11.88 22.26
C THR A 150 16.16 -11.37 22.37
N GLU A 151 16.46 -10.15 21.93
CA GLU A 151 17.76 -9.50 22.07
C GLU A 151 18.11 -9.27 23.54
N ASN A 152 17.16 -8.77 24.34
CA ASN A 152 17.37 -8.60 25.79
C ASN A 152 17.60 -9.94 26.50
N ASP A 153 16.78 -10.97 26.19
CA ASP A 153 16.98 -12.31 26.74
C ASP A 153 18.40 -12.85 26.42
N ILE A 154 18.93 -12.58 25.22
CA ILE A 154 20.28 -13.03 24.85
C ILE A 154 21.33 -12.30 25.67
N ALA A 155 21.22 -10.99 25.85
CA ALA A 155 22.18 -10.21 26.63
C ALA A 155 22.26 -10.71 28.09
N GLU A 156 21.12 -10.99 28.71
CA GLU A 156 21.07 -11.58 30.05
C GLU A 156 21.71 -12.97 30.11
N LEU A 157 21.40 -13.84 29.14
CA LEU A 157 21.97 -15.19 29.07
C LEU A 157 23.48 -15.17 28.79
N GLU A 158 23.98 -14.21 28.02
CA GLU A 158 25.41 -14.01 27.76
C GLU A 158 26.16 -13.59 29.03
N LEU A 159 25.59 -12.68 29.83
CA LEU A 159 26.15 -12.30 31.13
C LEU A 159 26.23 -13.50 32.08
N ILE A 160 25.18 -14.33 32.13
CA ILE A 160 25.16 -15.56 32.93
C ILE A 160 26.22 -16.54 32.43
N LEU A 161 26.34 -16.71 31.11
CA LEU A 161 27.32 -17.59 30.49
C LEU A 161 28.75 -17.18 30.84
N GLU A 162 29.06 -15.88 30.75
CA GLU A 162 30.37 -15.34 31.08
C GLU A 162 30.72 -15.56 32.56
N ARG A 163 29.83 -15.18 33.47
CA ARG A 163 30.03 -15.37 34.93
C ARG A 163 30.21 -16.84 35.28
N SER A 164 29.38 -17.70 34.71
CA SER A 164 29.45 -19.16 34.94
C SER A 164 30.74 -19.76 34.40
N SER A 165 31.16 -19.36 33.19
CA SER A 165 32.41 -19.83 32.57
C SER A 165 33.64 -19.41 33.36
N ASN A 166 33.69 -18.16 33.84
CA ASN A 166 34.80 -17.68 34.65
C ASN A 166 34.89 -18.42 35.99
N ALA A 167 33.75 -18.68 36.64
CA ALA A 167 33.72 -19.48 37.86
C ALA A 167 34.17 -20.93 37.60
N ALA A 168 33.65 -21.57 36.55
CA ALA A 168 34.00 -22.93 36.16
C ALA A 168 35.50 -23.11 35.95
N ASN A 169 36.11 -22.20 35.19
CA ASN A 169 37.54 -22.22 34.88
C ASN A 169 38.39 -22.09 36.14
N ARG A 170 38.05 -21.16 37.04
CA ARG A 170 38.77 -21.00 38.33
C ARG A 170 38.73 -22.26 39.19
N TYR A 171 37.58 -22.94 39.25
CA TYR A 171 37.49 -24.21 39.99
C TYR A 171 38.24 -25.33 39.29
N ASN A 172 38.18 -25.41 37.97
CA ASN A 172 38.89 -26.40 37.19
C ASN A 172 40.42 -26.29 37.36
N GLU A 173 40.97 -25.07 37.35
CA GLU A 173 42.38 -24.82 37.60
C GLU A 173 42.80 -25.28 39.00
N LYS A 174 42.00 -24.96 40.04
CA LYS A 174 42.23 -25.45 41.41
C LYS A 174 42.23 -26.98 41.46
N ILE A 175 41.25 -27.62 40.82
CA ILE A 175 41.18 -29.08 40.76
C ILE A 175 42.39 -29.67 40.04
N LYS A 176 42.82 -29.09 38.91
CA LYS A 176 43.96 -29.56 38.13
C LYS A 176 45.26 -29.49 38.94
N LEU A 177 45.48 -28.39 39.67
CA LEU A 177 46.61 -28.24 40.58
C LEU A 177 46.59 -29.31 41.68
N VAL A 178 45.43 -29.52 42.33
CA VAL A 178 45.31 -30.51 43.41
C VAL A 178 45.46 -31.95 42.91
N LYS A 179 44.88 -32.29 41.75
CA LYS A 179 45.07 -33.61 41.10
C LYS A 179 46.54 -33.84 40.73
N GLY A 180 47.27 -32.81 40.27
CA GLY A 180 48.67 -32.92 39.87
C GLY A 180 49.64 -33.31 40.99
N VAL A 181 49.28 -33.10 42.26
CA VAL A 181 50.16 -33.37 43.42
C VAL A 181 50.22 -34.86 43.80
N MET A 182 49.31 -35.72 43.27
CA MET A 182 49.32 -37.19 43.42
C MET A 182 49.74 -37.67 44.83
N HIS A 183 49.11 -37.10 45.86
CA HIS A 183 49.42 -37.37 47.27
C HIS A 183 48.29 -38.18 47.94
N GLU A 184 48.46 -38.53 49.22
CA GLU A 184 47.48 -39.23 50.07
C GLU A 184 46.04 -38.67 49.97
N ASP A 185 45.89 -37.34 49.81
CA ASP A 185 44.57 -36.69 49.68
C ASP A 185 43.84 -37.07 48.37
N TYR A 186 44.56 -37.38 47.30
CA TYR A 186 43.98 -37.88 46.05
C TYR A 186 43.44 -39.29 46.21
N THR A 187 44.22 -40.19 46.83
CA THR A 187 43.79 -41.55 47.17
C THR A 187 42.53 -41.53 48.01
N ILE A 188 42.51 -40.69 49.05
CA ILE A 188 41.36 -40.55 49.95
C ILE A 188 40.11 -40.08 49.17
N SER A 189 40.25 -39.07 48.30
CA SER A 189 39.11 -38.58 47.52
C SER A 189 38.56 -39.61 46.54
N GLN A 190 39.41 -40.44 45.92
CA GLN A 190 38.99 -41.46 44.95
C GLN A 190 38.24 -42.62 45.61
N LEU A 191 38.68 -43.04 46.79
CA LEU A 191 38.05 -44.14 47.53
C LEU A 191 36.78 -43.67 48.27
N ARG A 192 36.73 -42.40 48.71
CA ARG A 192 35.55 -41.83 49.38
C ARG A 192 34.30 -41.81 48.49
N GLY A 193 34.46 -41.72 47.16
CA GLY A 193 33.34 -41.76 46.23
C GLY A 193 32.47 -43.02 46.33
N ASP A 194 33.06 -44.15 46.72
CA ASP A 194 32.40 -45.44 46.90
C ASP A 194 32.51 -45.95 48.35
N ALA A 195 32.65 -45.05 49.33
CA ALA A 195 32.96 -45.41 50.72
C ALA A 195 32.05 -46.50 51.32
N SER A 196 30.74 -46.40 51.07
CA SER A 196 29.75 -47.38 51.56
C SER A 196 29.91 -48.77 50.92
N LYS A 197 30.27 -48.83 49.63
CA LYS A 197 30.49 -50.11 48.92
C LYS A 197 31.82 -50.75 49.33
N LEU A 198 32.79 -49.93 49.69
CA LEU A 198 34.14 -50.36 50.08
C LEU A 198 34.28 -50.65 51.58
N GLY A 199 33.19 -50.55 52.36
CA GLY A 199 33.20 -50.83 53.80
C GLY A 199 34.02 -49.83 54.62
N ILE A 200 34.14 -48.57 54.18
CA ILE A 200 34.92 -47.55 54.87
C ILE A 200 34.03 -46.85 55.91
N ASP A 201 34.40 -46.94 57.19
CA ASP A 201 33.69 -46.28 58.30
C ASP A 201 33.94 -44.76 58.33
N GLY A 202 35.14 -44.32 57.95
CA GLY A 202 35.51 -42.91 57.94
C GLY A 202 37.02 -42.69 58.05
N LEU A 203 37.44 -41.44 58.19
CA LEU A 203 38.84 -41.06 58.48
C LEU A 203 39.02 -40.81 59.97
N VAL A 204 40.21 -41.08 60.52
CA VAL A 204 40.49 -40.91 61.95
C VAL A 204 40.12 -39.50 62.45
N TYR A 205 40.45 -38.43 61.73
CA TYR A 205 40.11 -37.06 62.13
C TYR A 205 38.59 -36.75 62.05
N GLU A 206 37.80 -37.54 61.32
CA GLU A 206 36.34 -37.41 61.24
C GLU A 206 35.65 -38.16 62.39
N LEU A 207 36.31 -39.20 62.92
CA LEU A 207 35.76 -40.10 63.95
C LEU A 207 36.18 -39.72 65.37
N LEU A 208 37.32 -39.03 65.52
CA LEU A 208 37.84 -38.58 66.81
C LEU A 208 37.65 -37.06 66.97
N SER A 209 37.28 -36.64 68.18
CA SER A 209 37.16 -35.23 68.56
C SER A 209 37.97 -34.95 69.83
N TRP A 210 38.39 -33.71 70.03
CA TRP A 210 39.20 -33.32 71.19
C TRP A 210 39.00 -31.85 71.55
N ASN A 211 39.37 -31.48 72.78
CA ASN A 211 39.40 -30.08 73.19
C ASN A 211 40.58 -29.36 72.53
N LYS A 212 40.35 -28.12 72.05
CA LYS A 212 41.35 -27.24 71.45
C LYS A 212 42.63 -27.09 72.29
N GLN A 213 42.50 -27.12 73.62
CA GLN A 213 43.66 -27.04 74.51
C GLN A 213 44.71 -28.14 74.24
N TYR A 214 44.30 -29.34 73.83
CA TYR A 214 45.18 -30.48 73.59
C TYR A 214 45.47 -30.72 72.11
N GLU A 215 44.99 -29.85 71.23
CA GLU A 215 45.06 -30.05 69.78
C GLU A 215 46.50 -30.22 69.29
N ARG A 216 47.45 -29.40 69.78
CA ARG A 216 48.86 -29.48 69.38
C ARG A 216 49.51 -30.79 69.82
N ALA A 217 49.25 -31.22 71.05
CA ALA A 217 49.69 -32.52 71.56
C ALA A 217 49.16 -33.69 70.71
N ILE A 218 47.88 -33.65 70.34
CA ILE A 218 47.24 -34.69 69.54
C ILE A 218 47.81 -34.71 68.12
N LEU A 219 47.94 -33.55 67.48
CA LEU A 219 48.49 -33.45 66.12
C LEU A 219 49.97 -33.85 66.07
N ALA A 220 50.76 -33.52 67.10
CA ALA A 220 52.17 -33.93 67.19
C ALA A 220 52.32 -35.47 67.22
N VAL A 221 51.43 -36.16 67.94
CA VAL A 221 51.46 -37.63 68.06
C VAL A 221 50.86 -38.34 66.85
N SER A 222 49.86 -37.75 66.21
CA SER A 222 49.04 -38.45 65.20
C SER A 222 49.12 -37.86 63.79
N SER A 223 50.04 -36.93 63.52
CA SER A 223 50.19 -36.22 62.24
C SER A 223 50.07 -37.14 61.02
N ASP A 224 50.71 -38.31 61.05
CA ASP A 224 50.64 -39.30 59.99
C ASP A 224 49.36 -40.13 59.98
N TRP A 225 48.74 -40.40 61.12
CA TRP A 225 47.61 -41.35 61.22
C TRP A 225 46.23 -40.71 61.17
N LEU A 226 46.12 -39.39 61.33
CA LEU A 226 44.84 -38.67 61.31
C LEU A 226 44.05 -38.85 60.01
N LYS A 227 44.74 -39.06 58.90
CA LYS A 227 44.14 -39.31 57.57
C LYS A 227 43.98 -40.78 57.23
N ALA A 228 44.24 -41.70 58.17
CA ALA A 228 44.03 -43.11 57.92
C ALA A 228 42.54 -43.43 57.77
N MET A 229 42.22 -44.34 56.85
CA MET A 229 40.87 -44.89 56.67
C MET A 229 40.61 -45.98 57.70
N VAL A 230 39.46 -45.89 58.34
CA VAL A 230 39.00 -46.88 59.31
C VAL A 230 38.07 -47.86 58.59
N VAL A 231 38.33 -49.15 58.79
CA VAL A 231 37.54 -50.27 58.25
C VAL A 231 37.17 -51.23 59.38
N PRO A 232 36.07 -51.99 59.26
CA PRO A 232 35.63 -52.89 60.34
C PRO A 232 36.64 -54.02 60.61
N ASP A 233 37.22 -54.60 59.55
CA ASP A 233 38.03 -55.80 59.65
C ASP A 233 39.22 -55.88 58.68
N PHE A 234 40.08 -56.88 58.90
CA PHE A 234 41.25 -57.14 58.07
C PHE A 234 40.90 -57.57 56.63
N GLU A 235 39.78 -58.25 56.41
CA GLU A 235 39.33 -58.67 55.07
C GLU A 235 38.97 -57.45 54.21
N THR A 236 38.28 -56.48 54.80
CA THR A 236 37.94 -55.19 54.21
C THR A 236 39.22 -54.39 53.92
N LEU A 237 40.21 -54.42 54.82
CA LEU A 237 41.52 -53.80 54.58
C LEU A 237 42.20 -54.38 53.34
N VAL A 238 42.27 -55.71 53.22
CA VAL A 238 42.89 -56.38 52.06
C VAL A 238 42.16 -55.99 50.77
N SER A 239 40.84 -56.06 50.78
CA SER A 239 39.99 -55.68 49.65
C SER A 239 40.22 -54.22 49.23
N LEU A 240 40.21 -53.28 50.18
CA LEU A 240 40.46 -51.87 49.92
C LEU A 240 41.87 -51.61 49.38
N SER A 241 42.87 -52.32 49.91
CA SER A 241 44.26 -52.21 49.45
C SER A 241 44.42 -52.69 48.00
N GLN A 242 43.65 -53.71 47.58
CA GLN A 242 43.65 -54.18 46.21
C GLN A 242 43.02 -53.16 45.27
N VAL A 243 41.86 -52.61 45.63
CA VAL A 243 41.21 -51.53 44.86
C VAL A 243 42.14 -50.32 44.69
N ALA A 244 42.90 -49.97 45.73
CA ALA A 244 43.85 -48.87 45.66
C ALA A 244 45.02 -49.17 44.70
N ARG A 245 45.53 -50.42 44.68
CA ARG A 245 46.57 -50.87 43.73
C ARG A 245 46.07 -50.91 42.30
N ASP A 246 44.88 -51.48 42.06
CA ASP A 246 44.29 -51.59 40.72
C ASP A 246 44.06 -50.20 40.09
N LYS A 247 43.74 -49.21 40.93
CA LYS A 247 43.58 -47.80 40.51
C LYS A 247 44.89 -47.01 40.45
N ASN A 248 46.05 -47.65 40.67
CA ASN A 248 47.37 -47.01 40.74
C ASN A 248 47.42 -45.80 41.70
N LEU A 249 46.79 -45.92 42.88
CA LEU A 249 46.73 -44.83 43.85
C LEU A 249 48.05 -44.71 44.64
N PRO A 250 48.57 -43.49 44.92
CA PRO A 250 49.93 -43.30 45.44
C PRO A 250 50.20 -43.88 46.85
N LYS A 251 49.49 -43.37 47.87
CA LYS A 251 49.69 -43.72 49.28
C LYS A 251 48.35 -43.76 50.00
N LEU A 252 48.18 -44.74 50.90
CA LEU A 252 47.00 -44.92 51.74
C LEU A 252 47.42 -45.54 53.09
N LYS A 253 46.78 -45.11 54.17
CA LYS A 253 46.87 -45.75 55.49
C LYS A 253 45.51 -46.29 55.87
N ILE A 254 45.46 -47.50 56.41
CA ILE A 254 44.22 -48.19 56.79
C ILE A 254 44.36 -48.72 58.22
N ILE A 255 43.32 -48.55 59.04
CA ILE A 255 43.22 -49.08 60.40
C ILE A 255 42.02 -50.03 60.47
N PRO A 256 42.24 -51.35 60.62
CA PRO A 256 41.16 -52.32 60.84
C PRO A 256 40.76 -52.36 62.32
N LEU A 257 39.49 -52.06 62.62
CA LEU A 257 38.99 -51.98 63.99
C LEU A 257 39.16 -53.27 64.78
N ASN A 258 38.85 -54.41 64.16
CA ASN A 258 38.86 -55.70 64.84
C ASN A 258 40.28 -56.25 65.15
N ALA A 259 41.33 -55.66 64.58
CA ALA A 259 42.70 -56.13 64.75
C ALA A 259 43.56 -55.19 65.60
N ILE A 260 42.94 -54.19 66.26
CA ILE A 260 43.64 -53.33 67.21
C ILE A 260 43.85 -54.09 68.52
N PRO A 261 45.10 -54.29 68.98
CA PRO A 261 45.37 -54.98 70.24
C PRO A 261 44.92 -54.13 71.43
N GLU A 262 44.42 -54.79 72.48
CA GLU A 262 44.19 -54.12 73.76
C GLU A 262 45.52 -53.88 74.48
N PHE A 263 45.78 -52.61 74.80
CA PHE A 263 46.99 -52.20 75.51
C PHE A 263 46.63 -51.33 76.71
N HIS A 264 47.29 -51.62 77.85
CA HIS A 264 47.14 -50.85 79.08
C HIS A 264 48.51 -50.42 79.60
N MET A 265 48.74 -49.12 79.67
CA MET A 265 49.96 -48.55 80.23
C MET A 265 49.80 -48.31 81.73
N LYS A 266 50.81 -48.72 82.51
CA LYS A 266 50.92 -48.33 83.93
C LYS A 266 51.48 -46.90 84.01
N MET A 267 50.79 -46.04 84.75
CA MET A 267 51.20 -44.64 84.90
C MET A 267 52.40 -44.50 85.85
N PRO A 268 53.42 -43.69 85.50
CA PRO A 268 54.50 -43.37 86.42
C PRO A 268 54.00 -42.45 87.54
N GLN A 269 54.53 -42.61 88.76
CA GLN A 269 54.19 -41.75 89.91
C GLN A 269 55.05 -40.48 89.90
N THR A 270 54.67 -39.48 89.10
CA THR A 270 55.34 -38.16 89.06
C THR A 270 54.32 -37.02 89.07
N SER A 271 54.68 -35.86 89.63
CA SER A 271 53.77 -34.73 89.92
C SER A 271 53.34 -33.92 88.71
N ASP A 272 54.08 -33.98 87.60
CA ASP A 272 53.89 -33.09 86.43
C ASP A 272 53.08 -33.74 85.28
N LEU A 273 52.36 -34.82 85.59
CA LEU A 273 51.55 -35.60 84.65
C LEU A 273 50.12 -35.10 84.59
N LEU A 274 49.58 -34.97 83.37
CA LEU A 274 48.16 -34.70 83.15
C LEU A 274 47.36 -35.99 82.94
N GLY A 275 47.97 -37.03 82.37
CA GLY A 275 47.28 -38.30 82.14
C GLY A 275 47.72 -38.99 80.86
N ILE A 276 47.03 -40.08 80.51
CA ILE A 276 47.20 -40.73 79.21
C ILE A 276 46.49 -39.88 78.16
N LEU A 277 47.15 -39.62 77.04
CA LEU A 277 46.61 -38.75 75.99
C LEU A 277 45.28 -39.26 75.42
N SER A 278 45.09 -40.59 75.32
CA SER A 278 43.82 -41.18 74.86
C SER A 278 42.61 -40.78 75.69
N ASN A 279 42.78 -40.44 76.97
CA ASN A 279 41.68 -40.03 77.85
C ASN A 279 41.13 -38.64 77.50
N TYR A 280 41.88 -37.87 76.71
CA TYR A 280 41.51 -36.54 76.24
C TYR A 280 40.85 -36.56 74.85
N ILE A 281 40.62 -37.77 74.30
CA ILE A 281 39.93 -37.98 73.02
C ILE A 281 38.46 -38.36 73.28
N ILE A 282 37.56 -37.74 72.53
CA ILE A 282 36.12 -37.94 72.55
C ILE A 282 35.72 -38.68 71.26
N CYS A 283 35.09 -39.85 71.40
CA CYS A 283 34.60 -40.64 70.26
C CYS A 283 33.48 -41.61 70.70
N ASP A 284 32.78 -42.19 69.73
CA ASP A 284 31.85 -43.31 69.97
C ASP A 284 32.60 -44.50 70.59
N LYS A 285 31.93 -45.28 71.43
CA LYS A 285 32.45 -46.52 72.05
C LYS A 285 33.05 -47.46 71.01
N ARG A 286 32.45 -47.56 69.82
CA ARG A 286 32.97 -48.39 68.71
C ARG A 286 34.38 -47.99 68.28
N TYR A 287 34.74 -46.71 68.38
CA TYR A 287 36.02 -46.15 67.91
C TYR A 287 37.04 -45.92 69.03
N GLN A 288 36.70 -46.23 70.29
CA GLN A 288 37.64 -46.17 71.42
C GLN A 288 38.94 -46.97 71.20
N PRO A 289 38.92 -48.15 70.56
CA PRO A 289 40.16 -48.87 70.23
C PRO A 289 41.14 -48.02 69.42
N ILE A 290 40.66 -47.15 68.51
CA ILE A 290 41.52 -46.26 67.70
C ILE A 290 42.18 -45.21 68.60
N ALA A 291 41.41 -44.58 69.49
CA ALA A 291 41.95 -43.59 70.41
C ALA A 291 43.03 -44.20 71.32
N ARG A 292 42.82 -45.44 71.79
CA ARG A 292 43.80 -46.20 72.57
C ARG A 292 45.02 -46.61 71.74
N PHE A 293 44.83 -47.05 70.51
CA PHE A 293 45.90 -47.43 69.60
C PHE A 293 46.86 -46.26 69.32
N LEU A 294 46.30 -45.09 68.99
CA LEU A 294 47.09 -43.92 68.61
C LEU A 294 47.69 -43.18 69.81
N PHE A 295 46.96 -43.11 70.93
CA PHE A 295 47.29 -42.21 72.03
C PHE A 295 47.40 -42.89 73.41
N GLY A 296 47.10 -44.18 73.51
CA GLY A 296 47.02 -44.91 74.79
C GLY A 296 48.37 -45.22 75.44
N ASN A 297 49.46 -45.14 74.68
CA ASN A 297 50.83 -45.29 75.17
C ASN A 297 51.58 -43.96 75.28
N VAL A 298 50.88 -42.83 75.19
CA VAL A 298 51.48 -41.49 75.27
C VAL A 298 51.01 -40.77 76.52
N ILE A 299 51.96 -40.25 77.29
CA ILE A 299 51.70 -39.47 78.49
C ILE A 299 51.65 -37.98 78.14
N LEU A 300 50.57 -37.31 78.53
CA LEU A 300 50.41 -35.87 78.41
C LEU A 300 51.01 -35.16 79.63
N THR A 301 51.81 -34.13 79.39
CA THR A 301 52.51 -33.32 80.40
C THR A 301 52.25 -31.83 80.19
N ARG A 302 52.42 -31.02 81.25
CA ARG A 302 52.26 -29.55 81.12
C ARG A 302 53.40 -28.88 80.35
N THR A 303 54.63 -29.36 80.48
CA THR A 303 55.82 -28.67 79.97
C THR A 303 56.71 -29.62 79.17
N ARG A 304 57.44 -29.04 78.20
CA ARG A 304 58.46 -29.74 77.41
C ARG A 304 59.52 -30.45 78.27
N GLN A 305 59.93 -29.85 79.38
CA GLN A 305 60.95 -30.43 80.27
C GLN A 305 60.45 -31.72 80.93
N ALA A 306 59.19 -31.74 81.37
CA ALA A 306 58.56 -32.93 81.93
C ALA A 306 58.44 -34.05 80.89
N ALA A 307 57.99 -33.72 79.67
CA ALA A 307 57.91 -34.68 78.57
C ALA A 307 59.29 -35.32 78.26
N ARG A 308 60.34 -34.51 78.14
CA ARG A 308 61.70 -34.98 77.89
C ARG A 308 62.21 -35.91 79.00
N LYS A 309 61.96 -35.56 80.26
CA LYS A 309 62.37 -36.38 81.41
C LYS A 309 61.70 -37.76 81.38
N LEU A 310 60.40 -37.82 81.09
CA LEU A 310 59.67 -39.09 80.96
C LEU A 310 60.18 -39.94 79.79
N SER A 311 60.49 -39.30 78.67
CA SER A 311 61.09 -39.99 77.51
C SER A 311 62.41 -40.67 77.85
N SER A 312 63.28 -40.02 78.63
CA SER A 312 64.54 -40.63 79.09
C SER A 312 64.35 -41.84 80.01
N THR A 313 63.15 -42.02 80.58
CA THR A 313 62.79 -43.16 81.43
C THR A 313 62.00 -44.25 80.67
N GLY A 314 61.90 -44.16 79.35
CA GLY A 314 61.28 -45.18 78.50
C GLY A 314 59.81 -44.97 78.18
N TYR A 315 59.21 -43.83 78.52
CA TYR A 315 57.82 -43.52 78.18
C TYR A 315 57.71 -42.64 76.94
N ARG A 316 56.65 -42.79 76.14
CA ARG A 316 56.33 -41.79 75.10
C ARG A 316 55.61 -40.64 75.79
N ALA A 317 56.03 -39.41 75.56
CA ALA A 317 55.46 -38.26 76.25
C ALA A 317 55.33 -37.04 75.35
N VAL A 318 54.27 -36.26 75.57
CA VAL A 318 53.99 -35.03 74.83
C VAL A 318 53.66 -33.90 75.80
N SER A 319 54.11 -32.69 75.50
CA SER A 319 53.65 -31.47 76.18
C SER A 319 52.27 -31.02 75.64
N ILE A 320 51.55 -30.19 76.38
CA ILE A 320 50.32 -29.54 75.85
C ILE A 320 50.64 -28.74 74.57
N ASP A 321 51.84 -28.15 74.49
CA ASP A 321 52.28 -27.29 73.38
C ASP A 321 52.69 -28.07 72.11
N GLY A 322 52.67 -29.40 72.13
CA GLY A 322 52.91 -30.23 70.94
C GLY A 322 54.35 -30.69 70.73
N GLU A 323 55.19 -30.68 71.76
CA GLU A 323 56.50 -31.34 71.71
C GLU A 323 56.39 -32.78 72.15
N PHE A 324 56.46 -33.69 71.19
CA PHE A 324 56.35 -35.13 71.36
C PHE A 324 57.73 -35.81 71.32
N PHE A 325 57.99 -36.65 72.32
CA PHE A 325 59.22 -37.41 72.47
C PHE A 325 58.90 -38.92 72.46
N GLU A 326 59.63 -39.66 71.62
CA GLU A 326 59.59 -41.13 71.64
C GLU A 326 60.37 -41.70 72.83
N SER A 327 60.02 -42.91 73.26
CA SER A 327 60.66 -43.56 74.42
C SER A 327 62.16 -43.79 74.20
N ASN A 328 63.00 -43.45 75.19
CA ASN A 328 64.46 -43.60 75.15
C ASN A 328 65.15 -42.86 73.98
N THR A 329 64.50 -41.83 73.43
CA THR A 329 65.06 -41.02 72.33
C THR A 329 65.27 -39.58 72.76
N SER A 330 66.31 -38.94 72.23
CA SER A 330 66.51 -37.49 72.37
C SER A 330 65.84 -36.68 71.26
N ALA A 331 65.29 -37.36 70.24
CA ALA A 331 64.59 -36.73 69.14
C ALA A 331 63.22 -36.23 69.57
N VAL A 332 62.79 -35.10 69.01
CA VAL A 332 61.51 -34.47 69.31
C VAL A 332 60.78 -34.14 68.02
N ILE A 333 59.49 -34.47 67.99
CA ILE A 333 58.55 -34.00 66.98
C ILE A 333 57.85 -32.78 67.58
N ILE A 334 57.90 -31.65 66.89
CA ILE A 334 57.29 -30.41 67.36
C ILE A 334 56.18 -30.02 66.38
N ASP A 335 54.92 -30.05 66.85
CA ASP A 335 53.82 -29.49 66.09
C ASP A 335 53.74 -27.97 66.30
N ILE A 336 54.15 -27.21 65.29
CA ILE A 336 54.15 -25.74 65.34
C ILE A 336 52.79 -25.18 64.89
N ASN A 337 52.24 -25.67 63.77
CA ASN A 337 51.02 -25.14 63.17
C ASN A 337 50.39 -26.11 62.16
N SER A 338 50.45 -27.42 62.41
CA SER A 338 49.84 -28.38 61.50
C SER A 338 48.33 -28.15 61.42
N LYS A 339 47.79 -28.26 60.20
CA LYS A 339 46.37 -28.20 59.91
C LYS A 339 46.00 -29.36 59.01
N ILE A 340 44.86 -29.99 59.29
CA ILE A 340 44.31 -31.04 58.44
C ILE A 340 43.84 -30.42 57.13
N SER A 341 44.49 -30.76 56.01
CA SER A 341 44.13 -30.23 54.69
C SER A 341 42.75 -30.74 54.26
N LYS A 342 41.89 -29.85 53.77
CA LYS A 342 40.56 -30.18 53.21
C LYS A 342 40.60 -30.38 51.69
N LEU A 343 41.74 -30.80 51.15
CA LEU A 343 41.95 -30.97 49.70
C LEU A 343 41.01 -32.03 49.11
N THR A 344 40.67 -33.06 49.88
CA THR A 344 39.70 -34.10 49.53
C THR A 344 38.35 -33.52 49.11
N LYS A 345 37.87 -32.45 49.77
CA LYS A 345 36.61 -31.76 49.43
C LYS A 345 36.68 -31.03 48.08
N ILE A 346 37.84 -30.49 47.73
CA ILE A 346 38.06 -29.80 46.45
C ILE A 346 38.09 -30.82 45.30
N ILE A 347 38.74 -31.98 45.52
CA ILE A 347 38.82 -33.06 44.53
C ILE A 347 37.43 -33.69 44.33
N SER A 348 36.66 -33.93 45.39
CA SER A 348 35.31 -34.50 45.28
C SER A 348 34.33 -33.61 44.50
N GLN A 349 34.57 -32.30 44.45
CA GLN A 349 33.77 -31.35 43.67
C GLN A 349 34.10 -31.38 42.16
N SER A 350 35.07 -32.18 41.71
CA SER A 350 35.49 -32.17 40.29
C SER A 350 34.41 -32.65 39.33
N SER A 351 33.63 -33.66 39.71
CA SER A 351 32.50 -34.15 38.90
C SER A 351 31.41 -33.08 38.75
N SER A 352 31.18 -32.27 39.79
CA SER A 352 30.24 -31.14 39.73
C SER A 352 30.70 -30.05 38.77
N VAL A 353 32.02 -29.80 38.68
CA VAL A 353 32.60 -28.82 37.74
C VAL A 353 32.48 -29.29 36.29
N GLU A 354 32.69 -30.58 36.03
CA GLU A 354 32.45 -31.18 34.70
C GLU A 354 30.99 -31.05 34.27
N GLY A 355 30.04 -31.37 35.16
CA GLY A 355 28.61 -31.15 34.90
C GLY A 355 28.29 -29.68 34.60
N LEU A 356 28.93 -28.75 35.30
CA LEU A 356 28.76 -27.31 35.07
C LEU A 356 29.29 -26.89 33.68
N PHE A 357 30.40 -27.46 33.19
CA PHE A 357 30.87 -27.24 31.82
C PHE A 357 29.91 -27.78 30.76
N GLN A 358 29.25 -28.92 31.02
CA GLN A 358 28.20 -29.43 30.14
C GLN A 358 27.01 -28.46 30.09
N SER A 359 26.55 -27.94 31.24
CA SER A 359 25.49 -26.93 31.31
C SER A 359 25.87 -25.63 30.57
N ILE A 360 27.10 -25.14 30.72
CA ILE A 360 27.64 -23.99 29.97
C ILE A 360 27.56 -24.24 28.46
N THR A 361 27.92 -25.44 28.01
CA THR A 361 27.88 -25.82 26.59
C THR A 361 26.44 -25.84 26.06
N LEU A 362 25.50 -26.38 26.84
CA LEU A 362 24.07 -26.35 26.50
C LEU A 362 23.53 -24.93 26.42
N LEU A 363 23.88 -24.07 27.39
CA LEU A 363 23.51 -22.66 27.40
C LEU A 363 24.06 -21.92 26.17
N ARG A 364 25.32 -22.16 25.79
CA ARG A 364 25.92 -21.61 24.57
C ARG A 364 25.16 -22.02 23.32
N LYS A 365 24.80 -23.31 23.18
CA LYS A 365 23.96 -23.79 22.06
C LYS A 365 22.59 -23.12 22.04
N TYR A 366 21.97 -22.94 23.21
CA TYR A 366 20.68 -22.26 23.33
C TYR A 366 20.73 -20.80 22.89
N ILE A 367 21.77 -20.05 23.31
CA ILE A 367 22.01 -18.67 22.86
C ILE A 367 22.17 -18.61 21.34
N GLN A 368 22.97 -19.51 20.75
CA GLN A 368 23.15 -19.59 19.29
C GLN A 368 21.81 -19.85 18.54
N LYS A 369 20.94 -20.70 19.09
CA LYS A 369 19.60 -20.94 18.54
C LYS A 369 18.72 -19.68 18.63
N LYS A 370 18.80 -18.90 19.71
CA LYS A 370 18.09 -17.60 19.81
C LYS A 370 18.65 -16.57 18.81
N LYS A 371 19.98 -16.49 18.62
CA LYS A 371 20.61 -15.61 17.62
C LYS A 371 20.15 -15.95 16.19
N SER A 372 20.07 -17.22 15.83
CA SER A 372 19.55 -17.61 14.51
C SER A 372 18.07 -17.27 14.34
N LYS A 373 17.26 -17.35 15.41
CA LYS A 373 15.86 -16.89 15.39
C LYS A 373 15.75 -15.38 15.14
N ILE A 374 16.58 -14.56 15.78
CA ILE A 374 16.63 -13.10 15.50
C ILE A 374 16.96 -12.84 14.03
N LYS A 375 17.95 -13.55 13.47
CA LYS A 375 18.29 -13.41 12.05
C LYS A 375 17.10 -13.69 11.13
N LYS A 376 16.30 -14.72 11.44
CA LYS A 376 15.06 -15.03 10.70
C LYS A 376 14.00 -13.92 10.86
N ILE A 377 13.81 -13.40 12.08
CA ILE A 377 12.90 -12.28 12.32
C ILE A 377 13.32 -11.05 11.50
N GLY A 378 14.61 -10.70 11.49
CA GLY A 378 15.13 -9.59 10.69
C GLY A 378 14.93 -9.77 9.18
N GLN A 379 15.05 -10.99 8.66
CA GLN A 379 14.72 -11.30 7.25
C GLN A 379 13.23 -11.08 6.95
N SER A 380 12.34 -11.51 7.85
CA SER A 380 10.91 -11.27 7.72
C SER A 380 10.55 -9.78 7.81
N GLU A 381 11.15 -9.04 8.76
CA GLU A 381 10.97 -7.57 8.86
C GLU A 381 11.36 -6.88 7.55
N HIS A 382 12.51 -7.24 6.98
CA HIS A 382 12.98 -6.67 5.71
C HIS A 382 12.03 -6.98 4.55
N TYR A 383 11.51 -8.21 4.47
CA TYR A 383 10.51 -8.59 3.47
C TYR A 383 9.23 -7.76 3.59
N TYR A 384 8.69 -7.60 4.81
CA TYR A 384 7.49 -6.79 5.03
C TYR A 384 7.74 -5.29 4.78
N MET A 385 8.92 -4.76 5.11
CA MET A 385 9.29 -3.39 4.76
C MET A 385 9.29 -3.15 3.25
N ASN A 386 9.85 -4.08 2.47
CA ASN A 386 9.85 -3.95 1.01
C ASN A 386 8.42 -3.99 0.44
N GLN A 387 7.55 -4.88 0.97
CA GLN A 387 6.14 -4.89 0.58
C GLN A 387 5.42 -3.59 0.96
N LEU A 388 5.70 -3.07 2.15
CA LEU A 388 5.12 -1.82 2.62
C LEU A 388 5.48 -0.67 1.68
N GLN A 389 6.76 -0.56 1.32
CA GLN A 389 7.25 0.46 0.39
C GLN A 389 6.54 0.37 -0.96
N THR A 390 6.41 -0.83 -1.54
CA THR A 390 5.67 -1.03 -2.79
C THR A 390 4.20 -0.63 -2.65
N SER A 391 3.55 -1.01 -1.55
CA SER A 391 2.16 -0.63 -1.31
C SER A 391 1.98 0.89 -1.15
N GLU A 392 2.92 1.57 -0.50
CA GLU A 392 2.87 3.03 -0.30
C GLU A 392 3.11 3.79 -1.61
N THR A 393 4.04 3.32 -2.46
CA THR A 393 4.26 3.92 -3.80
C THR A 393 3.06 3.70 -4.73
N GLU A 394 2.47 2.50 -4.73
CA GLU A 394 1.21 2.22 -5.44
C GLU A 394 0.07 3.12 -4.96
N THR A 395 -0.03 3.38 -3.64
CA THR A 395 -1.06 4.26 -3.09
C THR A 395 -0.82 5.71 -3.48
N ALA A 396 0.43 6.19 -3.46
CA ALA A 396 0.78 7.55 -3.86
C ALA A 396 0.53 7.80 -5.36
N THR A 397 0.87 6.83 -6.22
CA THR A 397 0.59 6.88 -7.67
C THR A 397 -0.91 6.82 -7.95
N ALA A 398 -1.67 5.98 -7.24
CA ALA A 398 -3.12 5.95 -7.32
C ALA A 398 -3.74 7.28 -6.89
N SER A 399 -3.25 7.89 -5.79
CA SER A 399 -3.72 9.20 -5.32
C SER A 399 -3.50 10.30 -6.37
N SER A 400 -2.30 10.35 -6.95
CA SER A 400 -1.95 11.31 -8.01
C SER A 400 -2.78 11.11 -9.28
N SER A 401 -3.02 9.84 -9.65
CA SER A 401 -3.91 9.52 -10.78
C SER A 401 -5.35 9.93 -10.49
N ASN A 402 -5.80 9.80 -9.24
CA ASN A 402 -7.14 10.19 -8.84
C ASN A 402 -7.34 11.72 -8.85
N SER A 403 -6.32 12.51 -8.46
CA SER A 403 -6.37 13.96 -8.59
C SER A 403 -6.42 14.41 -10.05
N ASN A 404 -5.68 13.75 -10.94
CA ASN A 404 -5.73 14.02 -12.37
C ASN A 404 -7.10 13.69 -12.97
N LEU A 405 -7.67 12.53 -12.62
CA LEU A 405 -9.03 12.16 -13.03
C LEU A 405 -10.08 13.16 -12.53
N LYS A 406 -9.96 13.66 -11.30
CA LYS A 406 -10.85 14.69 -10.76
C LYS A 406 -10.79 15.99 -11.57
N SER A 407 -9.59 16.44 -11.94
CA SER A 407 -9.39 17.61 -12.81
C SER A 407 -10.00 17.41 -14.20
N ASN A 408 -9.81 16.22 -14.78
CA ASN A 408 -10.37 15.87 -16.08
C ASN A 408 -11.90 15.84 -16.02
N ILE A 409 -12.49 15.19 -15.02
CA ILE A 409 -13.95 15.19 -14.80
C ILE A 409 -14.49 16.61 -14.69
N GLN A 410 -13.82 17.49 -13.94
CA GLN A 410 -14.26 18.88 -13.82
C GLN A 410 -14.22 19.59 -15.18
N SER A 411 -13.14 19.42 -15.93
CA SER A 411 -12.97 20.05 -17.25
C SER A 411 -14.01 19.55 -18.25
N THR A 412 -14.26 18.24 -18.30
CA THR A 412 -15.26 17.61 -19.16
C THR A 412 -16.69 17.99 -18.73
N SER A 413 -16.96 18.13 -17.42
CA SER A 413 -18.24 18.63 -16.91
C SER A 413 -18.48 20.08 -17.32
N ASN A 414 -17.48 20.95 -17.19
CA ASN A 414 -17.58 22.34 -17.64
C ASN A 414 -17.86 22.42 -19.15
N LEU A 415 -17.28 21.50 -19.95
CA LEU A 415 -17.54 21.41 -21.38
C LEU A 415 -18.97 20.95 -21.67
N TYR A 416 -19.47 19.97 -20.91
CA TYR A 416 -20.88 19.55 -20.97
C TYR A 416 -21.82 20.73 -20.70
N ASP A 417 -21.59 21.50 -19.63
CA ASP A 417 -22.44 22.64 -19.27
C ASP A 417 -22.45 23.71 -20.36
N LYS A 418 -21.29 23.99 -20.98
CA LYS A 418 -21.18 24.91 -22.13
C LYS A 418 -21.95 24.42 -23.35
N LEU A 419 -21.89 23.12 -23.66
CA LEU A 419 -22.64 22.53 -24.77
C LEU A 419 -24.15 22.57 -24.49
N SER A 420 -24.57 22.24 -23.26
CA SER A 420 -25.97 22.32 -22.84
C SER A 420 -26.54 23.73 -23.01
N GLY A 421 -25.81 24.76 -22.56
CA GLY A 421 -26.22 26.15 -22.75
C GLY A 421 -26.34 26.52 -24.24
N ARG A 422 -25.37 26.10 -25.06
CA ARG A 422 -25.38 26.38 -26.50
C ARG A 422 -26.49 25.64 -27.26
N ILE A 423 -26.83 24.42 -26.86
CA ILE A 423 -27.98 23.69 -27.42
C ILE A 423 -29.27 24.44 -27.10
N LEU A 424 -29.44 24.88 -25.84
CA LEU A 424 -30.62 25.62 -25.40
C LEU A 424 -30.78 26.94 -26.16
N GLU A 425 -29.69 27.68 -26.38
CA GLU A 425 -29.69 28.88 -27.24
C GLU A 425 -30.07 28.58 -28.70
N LEU A 426 -29.53 27.50 -29.27
CA LEU A 426 -29.84 27.08 -30.64
C LEU A 426 -31.29 26.61 -30.79
N GLU A 427 -31.85 25.93 -29.78
CA GLU A 427 -33.27 25.56 -29.74
C GLU A 427 -34.17 26.79 -29.74
N GLN A 428 -33.88 27.78 -28.88
CA GLN A 428 -34.61 29.05 -28.88
C GLN A 428 -34.50 29.78 -30.22
N GLN A 429 -33.33 29.77 -30.86
CA GLN A 429 -33.16 30.35 -32.20
C GLN A 429 -33.96 29.59 -33.26
N LYS A 430 -33.99 28.25 -33.19
CA LYS A 430 -34.78 27.40 -34.09
C LYS A 430 -36.26 27.77 -34.02
N ASP A 431 -36.79 27.91 -32.82
CA ASP A 431 -38.21 28.23 -32.60
C ASP A 431 -38.55 29.64 -33.08
N ARG A 432 -37.69 30.63 -32.82
CA ARG A 432 -37.83 31.99 -33.36
C ARG A 432 -37.80 32.03 -34.89
N SER A 433 -36.89 31.28 -35.51
CA SER A 433 -36.82 31.19 -36.98
C SER A 433 -38.02 30.48 -37.58
N ALA A 434 -38.56 29.45 -36.92
CA ALA A 434 -39.79 28.78 -37.35
C ALA A 434 -40.99 29.74 -37.36
N ILE A 435 -41.16 30.56 -36.31
CA ILE A 435 -42.21 31.59 -36.26
C ILE A 435 -42.06 32.58 -37.41
N LYS A 436 -40.85 33.09 -37.66
CA LYS A 436 -40.58 34.01 -38.79
C LYS A 436 -40.91 33.38 -40.14
N LEU A 437 -40.57 32.12 -40.35
CA LEU A 437 -40.87 31.41 -41.60
C LEU A 437 -42.37 31.27 -41.86
N VAL A 438 -43.16 31.03 -40.82
CA VAL A 438 -44.62 31.04 -40.91
C VAL A 438 -45.14 32.43 -41.30
N GLN A 439 -44.62 33.50 -40.69
CA GLN A 439 -44.99 34.88 -41.03
C GLN A 439 -44.67 35.24 -42.48
N ILE A 440 -43.45 34.92 -42.94
CA ILE A 440 -43.03 35.16 -44.33
C ILE A 440 -43.90 34.35 -45.30
N SER A 441 -44.17 33.07 -44.99
CA SER A 441 -45.02 32.22 -45.84
C SER A 441 -46.45 32.77 -45.95
N SER A 442 -47.03 33.24 -44.85
CA SER A 442 -48.35 33.88 -44.88
C SER A 442 -48.35 35.20 -45.67
N SER A 443 -47.25 35.94 -45.64
CA SER A 443 -47.09 37.20 -46.38
C SER A 443 -46.97 36.95 -47.88
N ILE A 444 -46.21 35.92 -48.28
CA ILE A 444 -46.13 35.42 -49.66
C ILE A 444 -47.51 35.01 -50.17
N GLU A 445 -48.23 34.17 -49.41
CA GLU A 445 -49.56 33.70 -49.80
C GLU A 445 -50.54 34.87 -49.97
N SER A 446 -50.50 35.85 -49.07
CA SER A 446 -51.29 37.09 -49.19
C SER A 446 -50.93 37.91 -50.44
N LEU A 447 -49.64 38.05 -50.77
CA LEU A 447 -49.19 38.76 -51.96
C LEU A 447 -49.59 38.03 -53.26
N GLU A 448 -49.46 36.71 -53.29
CA GLU A 448 -49.92 35.87 -54.41
C GLU A 448 -51.43 36.02 -54.64
N GLN A 449 -52.23 35.96 -53.57
CA GLN A 449 -53.66 36.20 -53.65
C GLN A 449 -53.99 37.62 -54.15
N ARG A 450 -53.28 38.65 -53.67
CA ARG A 450 -53.48 40.03 -54.15
C ARG A 450 -53.11 40.19 -55.62
N ILE A 451 -52.01 39.58 -56.08
CA ILE A 451 -51.63 39.57 -57.51
C ILE A 451 -52.71 38.87 -58.34
N LYS A 452 -53.22 37.74 -57.87
CA LYS A 452 -54.30 37.00 -58.54
C LYS A 452 -55.58 37.84 -58.63
N LEU A 453 -56.03 38.45 -57.54
CA LEU A 453 -57.20 39.31 -57.52
C LEU A 453 -57.06 40.54 -58.43
N VAL A 454 -55.88 41.18 -58.46
CA VAL A 454 -55.63 42.32 -59.35
C VAL A 454 -55.64 41.89 -60.82
N ARG A 455 -55.16 40.68 -61.14
CA ARG A 455 -55.25 40.10 -62.49
C ARG A 455 -56.67 39.70 -62.88
N GLU A 456 -57.45 39.11 -61.96
CA GLU A 456 -58.83 38.68 -62.24
C GLU A 456 -59.79 39.88 -62.38
N ASN A 457 -59.57 40.94 -61.59
CA ASN A 457 -60.35 42.18 -61.68
C ASN A 457 -60.03 43.01 -62.93
N TYR A 458 -58.91 42.75 -63.62
CA TYR A 458 -58.55 43.42 -64.87
C TYR A 458 -58.62 42.44 -66.04
N SER A 459 -59.75 42.47 -66.75
CA SER A 459 -59.99 41.61 -67.89
C SER A 459 -59.45 42.23 -69.18
N ASP A 460 -58.56 41.53 -69.88
CA ASP A 460 -58.10 41.85 -71.25
C ASP A 460 -59.27 41.90 -72.28
N ILE A 461 -60.50 41.58 -71.87
CA ILE A 461 -61.70 41.60 -72.71
C ILE A 461 -62.00 43.01 -73.21
N GLU A 462 -61.90 44.05 -72.37
CA GLU A 462 -62.19 45.42 -72.82
C GLU A 462 -61.14 45.93 -73.83
N GLN A 463 -59.86 45.60 -73.63
CA GLN A 463 -58.82 45.95 -74.60
C GLN A 463 -58.98 45.23 -75.93
N LYS A 464 -59.27 43.92 -75.91
CA LYS A 464 -59.53 43.16 -77.14
C LYS A 464 -60.76 43.68 -77.87
N ARG A 465 -61.78 44.11 -77.13
CA ARG A 465 -63.00 44.71 -77.69
C ARG A 465 -62.71 46.05 -78.36
N VAL A 466 -62.01 46.98 -77.68
CA VAL A 466 -61.63 48.28 -78.26
C VAL A 466 -60.68 48.11 -79.45
N ALA A 467 -59.73 47.18 -79.40
CA ALA A 467 -58.85 46.88 -80.52
C ALA A 467 -59.61 46.34 -81.74
N ASN A 468 -60.58 45.45 -81.52
CA ASN A 468 -61.45 44.92 -82.59
C ASN A 468 -62.39 45.99 -83.16
N GLU A 469 -62.84 46.94 -82.34
CA GLU A 469 -63.71 48.04 -82.76
C GLU A 469 -62.94 49.06 -83.61
N ILE A 470 -61.67 49.33 -83.29
CA ILE A 470 -60.77 50.15 -84.11
C ILE A 470 -60.48 49.49 -85.46
N THR A 471 -60.20 48.18 -85.51
CA THR A 471 -59.99 47.48 -86.79
C THR A 471 -61.26 47.50 -87.65
N LEU A 472 -62.43 47.25 -87.07
CA LEU A 472 -63.72 47.33 -87.78
C LEU A 472 -64.00 48.73 -88.33
N LEU A 473 -63.73 49.79 -87.55
CA LEU A 473 -63.94 51.17 -88.00
C LEU A 473 -62.92 51.60 -89.07
N ASN A 474 -61.68 51.13 -88.99
CA ASN A 474 -60.67 51.35 -90.03
C ASN A 474 -61.02 50.61 -91.34
N ASP A 475 -61.52 49.38 -91.26
CA ASP A 475 -61.99 48.62 -92.43
C ASP A 475 -63.21 49.32 -93.06
N LYS A 476 -64.13 49.82 -92.24
CA LYS A 476 -65.30 50.58 -92.69
C LYS A 476 -64.90 51.93 -93.32
N LYS A 477 -63.85 52.59 -92.83
CA LYS A 477 -63.27 53.79 -93.44
C LYS A 477 -62.60 53.49 -94.78
N SER A 478 -61.89 52.36 -94.89
CA SER A 478 -61.27 51.89 -96.15
C SER A 478 -62.29 51.60 -97.26
N LEU A 479 -63.56 51.33 -96.91
CA LEU A 479 -64.64 51.14 -97.88
C LEU A 479 -65.21 52.46 -98.44
N PHE A 480 -64.86 53.61 -97.85
CA PHE A 480 -65.33 54.93 -98.26
C PHE A 480 -64.25 55.80 -98.94
N ILE A 481 -63.02 55.30 -98.99
CA ILE A 481 -61.87 55.84 -99.72
C ILE A 481 -61.74 55.06 -101.02
#